data_AF-A0A223HRQ4-F1
#
_entry.id   AF-A0A223HRQ4-F1
#
_cell.length_a   1.000
_cell.length_b   1.000
_cell.length_c   1.000
_cell.angle_alpha   90.00
_cell.angle_beta   90.00
_cell.angle_gamma   90.00
#
_symmetry.space_group_name_H-M   'P 1'
#
loop_
_entity.id
_entity.type
_entity.pdbx_description
1 polymer ?
#
loop_
_entity_poly.entity_id
_entity_poly.type
_entity_poly.pdbx_seq_one_letter_code
_entity_poly.pdbx_strand_id
1 'polypeptide(L)'
;MDKQIELSQTEIELAFASFCIEGTARKLGQPYQEVFARMKRVGMIENYILPNYNILHTESREHVIDNIDVTYFRLFNIPDSLSELYNLRSTDLYLRPKSKW
;
A
#
# COMPACT_ATOMS: atom_id res chain seq x y z
N MET A 1 -3.72 21.33 32.11
CA MET A 1 -3.93 21.77 30.72
C MET A 1 -3.19 20.78 29.85
N ASP A 2 -3.90 19.81 29.29
CA ASP A 2 -3.32 18.89 28.32
C ASP A 2 -2.88 19.71 27.12
N LYS A 3 -1.56 19.76 26.87
CA LYS A 3 -1.02 20.34 25.64
C LYS A 3 -1.48 19.44 24.51
N GLN A 4 -2.52 19.85 23.81
CA GLN A 4 -2.95 19.22 22.58
C GLN A 4 -1.84 19.46 21.56
N ILE A 5 -1.09 18.41 21.22
CA ILE A 5 -0.07 18.46 20.18
C ILE A 5 -0.82 18.50 18.85
N GLU A 6 -0.83 19.65 18.21
CA GLU A 6 -1.39 19.82 16.88
C GLU A 6 -0.31 19.39 15.87
N LEU A 7 -0.56 18.28 15.18
CA LEU A 7 0.35 17.79 14.14
C LEU A 7 0.21 18.69 12.91
N SER A 8 1.35 19.04 12.31
CA SER A 8 1.36 19.68 11.00
C SER A 8 0.82 18.75 9.92
N GLN A 9 0.31 19.32 8.84
CA GLN A 9 -0.18 18.56 7.68
C GLN A 9 0.89 17.58 7.16
N THR A 10 2.15 18.01 7.11
CA THR A 10 3.29 17.17 6.70
C THR A 10 3.47 15.96 7.60
N GLU A 11 3.33 16.12 8.93
CA GLU A 11 3.46 14.99 9.86
C GLU A 11 2.33 13.97 9.68
N ILE A 12 1.11 14.45 9.40
CA ILE A 12 -0.05 13.60 9.11
C ILE A 12 0.17 12.80 7.83
N GLU A 13 0.64 13.45 6.76
CA GLU A 13 0.91 12.81 5.47
C GLU A 13 2.04 11.77 5.58
N LEU A 14 3.10 12.07 6.32
CA LEU A 14 4.19 11.12 6.57
C LEU A 14 3.75 9.94 7.43
N ALA A 15 2.89 10.17 8.43
CA ALA A 15 2.29 9.10 9.22
C ALA A 15 1.41 8.20 8.34
N PHE A 16 0.64 8.79 7.42
CA PHE A 16 -0.15 8.05 6.45
C PHE A 16 0.72 7.23 5.50
N ALA A 17 1.79 7.81 4.96
CA ALA A 17 2.73 7.09 4.12
C ALA A 17 3.37 5.90 4.85
N SER A 18 3.74 6.09 6.13
CA SER A 18 4.26 5.02 6.99
C SER A 18 3.23 3.90 7.18
N PHE A 19 1.97 4.26 7.46
CA PHE A 19 0.86 3.32 7.56
C PHE A 19 0.69 2.48 6.27
N CYS A 20 0.79 3.12 5.11
CA CYS A 20 0.70 2.46 3.82
C CYS A 20 1.81 1.43 3.62
N ILE A 21 3.06 1.82 3.89
CA ILE A 21 4.23 0.94 3.78
C ILE A 21 4.10 -0.27 4.71
N GLU A 22 3.73 -0.05 5.97
CA GLU A 22 3.55 -1.13 6.94
C GLU A 22 2.37 -2.05 6.61
N GLY A 23 1.28 -1.49 6.11
CA GLY A 23 0.11 -2.27 5.67
C GLY A 23 0.46 -3.17 4.47
N THR A 24 1.14 -2.62 3.47
CA THR A 24 1.64 -3.40 2.32
C THR A 24 2.67 -4.45 2.76
N ALA A 25 3.61 -4.10 3.63
CA ALA A 25 4.61 -5.04 4.14
C ALA A 25 3.97 -6.22 4.91
N ARG A 26 2.99 -5.94 5.77
CA ARG A 26 2.22 -6.98 6.47
C ARG A 26 1.46 -7.87 5.50
N LYS A 27 0.84 -7.28 4.47
CA LYS A 27 0.08 -8.05 3.46
C LYS A 27 0.99 -8.96 2.64
N LEU A 28 2.18 -8.49 2.27
CA LEU A 28 3.17 -9.25 1.51
C LEU A 28 3.98 -10.23 2.37
N GLY A 29 3.91 -10.14 3.70
CA GLY A 29 4.77 -10.92 4.61
C GLY A 29 6.25 -10.57 4.50
N GLN A 30 6.57 -9.33 4.08
CA GLN A 30 7.94 -8.85 3.84
C GLN A 30 8.38 -7.84 4.92
N PRO A 31 9.69 -7.68 5.16
CA PRO A 31 10.18 -6.63 6.04
C PRO A 31 9.86 -5.24 5.47
N TYR A 32 9.32 -4.34 6.31
CA TYR A 32 8.89 -3.00 5.88
C TYR A 32 10.03 -2.17 5.29
N GLN A 33 11.27 -2.40 5.72
CA GLN A 33 12.46 -1.72 5.21
C GLN A 33 12.67 -2.02 3.72
N GLU A 34 12.41 -3.26 3.30
CA GLU A 34 12.56 -3.66 1.90
C GLU A 34 11.46 -3.06 1.04
N VAL A 35 10.21 -3.11 1.52
CA VAL A 35 9.05 -2.50 0.85
C VAL A 35 9.25 -0.98 0.71
N PHE A 36 9.70 -0.32 1.77
CA PHE A 36 10.05 1.10 1.75
C PHE A 36 11.12 1.41 0.70
N ALA A 37 12.24 0.67 0.71
CA ALA A 37 13.34 0.89 -0.23
C ALA A 37 12.88 0.73 -1.69
N ARG A 38 12.04 -0.28 -1.97
CA ARG A 38 11.45 -0.51 -3.29
C ARG A 38 10.52 0.62 -3.69
N MET A 39 9.54 0.97 -2.85
CA MET A 39 8.59 2.07 -3.09
C MET A 39 9.30 3.40 -3.31
N LYS A 40 10.34 3.69 -2.52
CA LYS A 40 11.17 4.89 -2.66
C LYS A 40 11.91 4.90 -4.00
N ARG A 41 12.51 3.77 -4.41
CA ARG A 41 13.28 3.65 -5.66
C ARG A 41 12.46 4.02 -6.90
N VAL A 42 11.19 3.62 -6.95
CA VAL A 42 10.29 3.92 -8.08
C VAL A 42 9.51 5.23 -7.90
N GLY A 43 9.77 5.98 -6.83
CA GLY A 43 9.08 7.23 -6.52
C GLY A 43 7.60 7.05 -6.16
N MET A 44 7.18 5.86 -5.72
CA MET A 44 5.76 5.59 -5.39
C MET A 44 5.28 6.44 -4.19
N ILE A 45 6.16 6.71 -3.23
CA ILE A 45 5.81 7.54 -2.07
C ILE A 45 5.54 8.98 -2.50
N GLU A 46 6.49 9.58 -3.21
CA GLU A 46 6.47 11.00 -3.60
C GLU A 46 5.49 11.28 -4.76
N ASN A 47 5.30 10.34 -5.68
CA ASN A 47 4.50 10.55 -6.89
C ASN A 47 3.09 9.93 -6.83
N TYR A 48 2.83 9.03 -5.88
CA TYR A 48 1.52 8.36 -5.76
C TYR A 48 0.91 8.53 -4.37
N ILE A 49 1.60 8.13 -3.30
CA ILE A 49 0.99 8.11 -1.95
C ILE A 49 0.72 9.54 -1.43
N LEU A 50 1.74 10.40 -1.42
CA LEU A 50 1.59 11.77 -0.88
C LEU A 50 0.65 12.65 -1.73
N PRO A 51 0.76 12.70 -3.07
CA PRO A 51 -0.11 13.56 -3.88
C PRO A 51 -1.58 13.14 -3.84
N ASN A 52 -1.85 11.85 -3.61
CA ASN A 52 -3.22 11.32 -3.52
C ASN A 52 -3.71 11.18 -2.07
N TYR A 53 -3.00 11.74 -1.08
CA TYR A 53 -3.39 11.68 0.33
C TYR A 53 -4.86 12.08 0.54
N ASN A 54 -5.28 13.22 -0.05
CA ASN A 54 -6.64 13.76 0.10
C ASN A 54 -7.76 12.80 -0.36
N ILE A 55 -7.45 11.87 -1.27
CA ILE A 55 -8.39 10.88 -1.78
C ILE A 55 -8.26 9.56 -1.00
N LEU A 56 -7.02 9.14 -0.74
CA LEU A 56 -6.77 7.85 -0.10
C LEU A 56 -7.17 7.86 1.38
N HIS A 57 -7.01 8.97 2.10
CA HIS A 57 -7.32 9.03 3.54
C HIS A 57 -8.82 8.99 3.86
N THR A 58 -9.70 9.19 2.87
CA THR A 58 -11.16 9.08 3.04
C THR A 58 -11.68 7.66 2.87
N GLU A 59 -10.87 6.76 2.32
CA GLU A 59 -11.22 5.36 2.07
C GLU A 59 -10.97 4.48 3.32
N SER A 60 -11.52 3.27 3.32
CA SER A 60 -11.21 2.31 4.38
C SER A 60 -9.75 1.88 4.34
N ARG A 61 -9.21 1.53 5.51
CA ARG A 61 -7.83 1.06 5.66
C ARG A 61 -7.53 -0.11 4.72
N GLU A 62 -8.43 -1.08 4.66
CA GLU A 62 -8.30 -2.27 3.83
C GLU A 62 -8.27 -1.89 2.33
N HIS A 63 -9.11 -0.93 1.91
CA HIS A 63 -9.16 -0.50 0.52
C HIS A 63 -7.90 0.28 0.11
N VAL A 64 -7.38 1.13 0.99
CA VAL A 64 -6.11 1.83 0.76
C VAL A 64 -4.97 0.83 0.56
N ILE A 65 -4.84 -0.14 1.47
CA ILE A 65 -3.77 -1.14 1.39
C ILE A 65 -3.93 -2.01 0.15
N ASP A 66 -5.14 -2.42 -0.22
CA ASP A 66 -5.40 -3.17 -1.46
C ASP A 66 -4.99 -2.38 -2.72
N ASN A 67 -5.31 -1.09 -2.78
CA ASN A 67 -4.96 -0.25 -3.92
C ASN A 67 -3.43 -0.05 -4.04
N ILE A 68 -2.76 0.15 -2.90
CA ILE A 68 -1.30 0.30 -2.85
C ILE A 68 -0.61 -1.02 -3.21
N ASP A 69 -1.12 -2.15 -2.74
CA ASP A 69 -0.63 -3.48 -3.06
C ASP A 69 -0.74 -3.79 -4.57
N VAL A 70 -1.87 -3.49 -5.20
CA VAL A 70 -2.02 -3.63 -6.67
C VAL A 70 -1.03 -2.75 -7.42
N THR A 71 -0.86 -1.50 -6.98
CA THR A 71 0.08 -0.55 -7.62
C THR A 71 1.52 -1.01 -7.44
N TYR A 72 1.87 -1.50 -6.25
CA TYR A 72 3.16 -2.09 -5.94
C TYR A 72 3.42 -3.30 -6.84
N PHE A 73 2.48 -4.25 -6.93
CA PHE A 73 2.61 -5.41 -7.79
C PHE A 73 2.85 -5.02 -9.26
N ARG A 74 2.11 -4.04 -9.79
CA ARG A 74 2.30 -3.55 -11.17
C ARG A 74 3.68 -2.97 -11.44
N LEU A 75 4.29 -2.31 -10.44
CA LEU A 75 5.60 -1.69 -10.59
C LEU A 75 6.76 -2.66 -10.40
N PHE A 76 6.58 -3.72 -9.60
CA PHE A 76 7.66 -4.64 -9.23
C PHE A 76 7.56 -6.03 -9.85
N ASN A 77 6.39 -6.42 -10.32
CA ASN A 77 6.12 -7.67 -11.01
C ASN A 77 5.38 -7.35 -12.31
N ILE A 78 6.03 -6.67 -13.24
CA ILE A 78 5.58 -6.73 -14.64
C ILE A 78 5.91 -8.16 -15.08
N PRO A 79 4.92 -9.04 -15.27
CA PRO A 79 5.21 -10.30 -15.92
C PRO A 79 5.62 -10.00 -17.36
N ASP A 80 6.75 -10.54 -17.77
CA ASP A 80 7.26 -10.39 -19.14
C ASP A 80 6.30 -11.02 -20.18
N SER A 81 5.25 -11.74 -19.75
CA SER A 81 4.26 -12.36 -20.63
C SER A 81 2.81 -12.35 -20.11
N LEU A 82 1.85 -12.39 -21.04
CA LEU A 82 0.41 -12.50 -20.75
C LEU A 82 0.03 -13.78 -19.98
N SER A 83 0.85 -14.82 -20.04
CA SER A 83 0.63 -16.11 -19.35
C SER A 83 0.75 -15.99 -17.83
N GLU A 84 1.66 -15.16 -17.34
CA GLU A 84 1.84 -14.91 -15.91
C GLU A 84 0.72 -14.01 -15.33
N LEU A 85 0.18 -13.07 -16.13
CA LEU A 85 -1.02 -12.30 -15.75
C LEU A 85 -2.24 -13.21 -15.54
N TYR A 86 -2.38 -14.24 -16.38
CA TYR A 86 -3.49 -15.19 -16.28
C TYR A 86 -3.38 -16.09 -15.05
N ASN A 87 -2.16 -16.52 -14.71
CA ASN A 87 -1.90 -17.33 -13.51
C ASN A 87 -2.10 -16.52 -12.21
N LEU A 88 -1.67 -15.25 -12.18
CA LEU A 88 -1.84 -14.38 -11.02
C LEU A 88 -3.32 -14.06 -10.73
N ARG A 89 -4.09 -13.78 -11.79
CA ARG A 89 -5.56 -13.59 -11.71
C ARG A 89 -6.30 -14.84 -11.26
N SER A 90 -5.72 -16.03 -11.48
CA SER A 90 -6.28 -17.29 -11.03
C SER A 90 -5.99 -17.56 -9.55
N THR A 91 -4.86 -17.10 -9.01
CA THR A 91 -4.52 -17.25 -7.58
C THR A 91 -5.17 -16.19 -6.68
N ASP A 92 -5.40 -14.97 -7.18
CA ASP A 92 -6.02 -13.88 -6.40
C ASP A 92 -7.54 -14.04 -6.18
N LEU A 93 -8.21 -14.87 -6.97
CA LEU A 93 -9.64 -15.15 -6.78
C LEU A 93 -9.92 -16.10 -5.59
N TYR A 94 -8.89 -16.77 -5.03
CA TYR A 94 -9.04 -17.85 -4.04
C TYR A 94 -8.41 -17.62 -2.66
N LEU A 95 -7.82 -16.45 -2.38
CA LEU A 95 -7.30 -16.14 -1.03
C LEU A 95 -8.03 -14.97 -0.34
N ARG A 96 -9.37 -14.90 -0.51
CA ARG A 96 -10.24 -14.48 0.60
C ARG A 96 -10.70 -15.74 1.35
N PRO A 97 -10.22 -16.02 2.56
CA PRO A 97 -11.05 -16.79 3.48
C PRO A 97 -12.27 -15.91 3.75
N LYS A 98 -13.43 -16.30 3.23
CA LYS A 98 -14.68 -15.86 3.85
C LYS A 98 -14.62 -16.37 5.29
N SER A 99 -14.35 -15.47 6.22
CA SER A 99 -14.58 -15.70 7.63
C SER A 99 -16.03 -16.13 7.78
N LYS A 100 -16.22 -17.41 8.07
CA LYS A 100 -17.45 -17.93 8.66
C LYS A 100 -17.66 -17.13 9.94
N TRP A 101 -18.73 -16.35 10.03
CA TRP A 101 -19.89 -16.53 10.92
C TRP A 101 -21.04 -15.71 10.34
#